data_AF-A0A4P6GX64-F1
#
_entry.id   AF-A0A4P6GX64-F1
#
_cell.length_a   1.000
_cell.length_b   1.000
_cell.length_c   1.000
_cell.angle_alpha   90.00
_cell.angle_beta   90.00
_cell.angle_gamma   90.00
#
_symmetry.space_group_name_H-M   'P 1'
#
loop_
_entity.id
_entity.type
_entity.pdbx_description
1 polymer ?
#
loop_
_entity_poly.entity_id
_entity_poly.type
_entity_poly.pdbx_seq_one_letter_code
_entity_poly.pdbx_strand_id
1 'polypeptide(L)'
;MQRFLSFTVLVAATLAAQAQPAVDVSRSTRQGVDGSLAARGTTQFNGSQLDVVRRGNAVSDGQGNAAARRGGAFTTADGTQGQRSTQYRRSDDGSVDASRNGSVSGDKGSAEGSRSFERSADGEASGQRSTTATRAETGVTYEGSTSYTKGSGFSRSASCVDASGATVTCGSAR
;
A
#
# COMPACT_ATOMS: atom_id res chain seq x y z
N MET A 1 35.47 56.32 -44.77
CA MET A 1 34.14 55.88 -44.29
C MET A 1 34.31 54.49 -43.69
N GLN A 2 34.33 54.36 -42.36
CA GLN A 2 34.47 53.05 -41.71
C GLN A 2 33.64 53.09 -40.41
N ARG A 3 32.45 52.48 -40.46
CA ARG A 3 31.51 52.42 -39.33
C ARG A 3 31.68 51.05 -38.67
N PHE A 4 32.23 51.05 -37.45
CA PHE A 4 32.23 49.86 -36.59
C PHE A 4 30.82 49.67 -36.01
N LEU A 5 30.18 48.53 -36.32
CA LEU A 5 28.97 48.08 -35.64
C LEU A 5 29.37 47.25 -34.41
N SER A 6 29.11 47.78 -33.22
CA SER A 6 29.18 47.05 -31.96
C SER A 6 28.00 46.08 -31.85
N PHE A 7 28.28 44.79 -31.63
CA PHE A 7 27.28 43.78 -31.27
C PHE A 7 27.29 43.58 -29.76
N THR A 8 26.23 44.00 -29.08
CA THR A 8 25.99 43.73 -27.66
C THR A 8 25.30 42.37 -27.54
N VAL A 9 25.99 41.37 -26.99
CA VAL A 9 25.41 40.06 -26.68
C VAL A 9 24.68 40.15 -25.34
N LEU A 10 23.35 40.02 -25.36
CA LEU A 10 22.50 39.96 -24.18
C LEU A 10 22.36 38.49 -23.75
N VAL A 11 23.03 38.09 -22.66
CA VAL A 11 22.89 36.73 -22.09
C VAL A 11 21.67 36.73 -21.17
N ALA A 12 20.56 36.14 -21.62
CA ALA A 12 19.37 35.93 -20.80
C ALA A 12 19.58 34.69 -19.92
N ALA A 13 19.81 34.89 -18.62
CA ALA A 13 19.84 33.81 -17.64
C ALA A 13 18.41 33.32 -17.37
N THR A 14 18.03 32.18 -17.93
CA THR A 14 16.79 31.49 -17.59
C THR A 14 16.94 30.82 -16.23
N LEU A 15 16.37 31.44 -15.18
CA LEU A 15 16.18 30.76 -13.89
C LEU A 15 15.14 29.65 -14.08
N ALA A 16 15.57 28.40 -14.13
CA ALA A 16 14.68 27.26 -13.98
C ALA A 16 14.13 27.25 -12.55
N ALA A 17 12.86 27.62 -12.38
CA ALA A 17 12.15 27.46 -11.12
C ALA A 17 11.99 25.96 -10.84
N GLN A 18 12.81 25.44 -9.93
CA GLN A 18 12.74 24.05 -9.47
C GLN A 18 11.41 23.90 -8.71
N ALA A 19 10.41 23.18 -9.25
CA ALA A 19 9.20 22.86 -8.51
C ALA A 19 9.57 21.95 -7.32
N GLN A 20 9.44 22.47 -6.09
CA GLN A 20 9.73 21.68 -4.89
C GLN A 20 8.65 20.62 -4.68
N PRO A 21 9.02 19.41 -4.25
CA PRO A 21 8.04 18.39 -3.92
C PRO A 21 7.15 18.86 -2.76
N ALA A 22 5.83 18.77 -2.94
CA ALA A 22 4.86 19.20 -1.95
C ALA A 22 4.40 18.00 -1.10
N VAL A 23 4.53 18.12 0.22
CA VAL A 23 3.94 17.21 1.19
C VAL A 23 2.71 17.89 1.79
N ASP A 24 1.53 17.28 1.63
CA ASP A 24 0.30 17.70 2.32
C ASP A 24 -0.02 16.71 3.45
N VAL A 25 -0.32 17.23 4.64
CA VAL A 25 -0.72 16.42 5.80
C VAL A 25 -1.94 17.05 6.44
N SER A 26 -3.02 16.28 6.50
CA SER A 26 -4.24 16.65 7.22
C SER A 26 -4.56 15.62 8.28
N ARG A 27 -4.90 16.08 9.49
CA ARG A 27 -5.32 15.23 10.61
C ARG A 27 -6.47 15.90 11.33
N SER A 28 -7.47 15.13 11.73
CA SER A 28 -8.53 15.64 12.60
C SER A 28 -9.01 14.56 13.56
N THR A 29 -9.25 14.96 14.79
CA THR A 29 -9.80 14.13 15.86
C THR A 29 -11.02 14.80 16.45
N ARG A 30 -12.05 14.02 16.78
CA ARG A 30 -13.23 14.44 17.52
C ARG A 30 -13.45 13.45 18.65
N GLN A 31 -13.76 13.95 19.83
CA GLN A 31 -14.08 13.16 21.00
C GLN A 31 -15.47 13.57 21.50
N GLY A 32 -16.34 12.58 21.71
CA GLY A 32 -17.63 12.77 22.33
C GLY A 32 -17.55 12.70 23.86
N VAL A 33 -18.54 13.29 24.53
CA VAL A 33 -18.67 13.24 26.00
C VAL A 33 -19.01 11.84 26.52
N ASP A 34 -19.52 10.97 25.64
CA ASP A 34 -19.81 9.55 25.83
C ASP A 34 -18.56 8.65 25.72
N GLY A 35 -17.38 9.24 25.52
CA GLY A 35 -16.13 8.50 25.29
C GLY A 35 -15.96 8.03 23.85
N SER A 36 -16.88 8.37 22.94
CA SER A 36 -16.71 8.11 21.51
C SER A 36 -15.53 8.89 20.94
N LEU A 37 -14.87 8.33 19.93
CA LEU A 37 -13.74 8.96 19.25
C LEU A 37 -13.86 8.76 17.76
N ALA A 38 -13.58 9.80 16.99
CA ALA A 38 -13.42 9.72 15.54
C ALA A 38 -12.12 10.42 15.15
N ALA A 39 -11.25 9.72 14.45
CA ALA A 39 -10.01 10.24 13.90
C ALA A 39 -9.96 10.00 12.40
N ARG A 40 -9.40 10.94 11.65
CA ARG A 40 -9.00 10.75 10.25
C ARG A 40 -7.69 11.44 9.96
N GLY A 41 -6.95 10.90 9.00
CA GLY A 41 -5.71 11.48 8.54
C GLY A 41 -5.43 11.18 7.08
N THR A 42 -4.84 12.16 6.41
CA THR A 42 -4.34 12.07 5.05
C THR A 42 -2.90 12.54 5.02
N THR A 43 -2.06 11.86 4.24
CA THR A 43 -0.73 12.33 3.86
C THR A 43 -0.60 12.14 2.37
N GLN A 44 -0.26 13.20 1.65
CA GLN A 44 0.01 13.17 0.23
C GLN A 44 1.41 13.72 -0.03
N PHE A 45 2.12 13.09 -0.95
CA PHE A 45 3.38 13.57 -1.50
C PHE A 45 3.20 13.58 -3.01
N ASN A 46 3.46 14.71 -3.66
CA ASN A 46 3.49 14.80 -5.12
C ASN A 46 4.88 15.27 -5.54
N GLY A 47 5.59 14.44 -6.30
CA GLY A 47 6.97 14.68 -6.68
C GLY A 47 7.28 14.10 -8.05
N SER A 48 8.28 14.66 -8.74
CA SER A 48 8.64 14.27 -10.11
C SER A 48 9.04 12.81 -10.29
N GLN A 49 9.42 12.12 -9.21
CA GLN A 49 9.85 10.72 -9.20
C GLN A 49 8.83 9.78 -8.55
N LEU A 50 7.92 10.33 -7.75
CA LEU A 50 7.07 9.56 -6.86
C LEU A 50 5.87 10.39 -6.44
N ASP A 51 4.69 9.82 -6.61
CA ASP A 51 3.46 10.28 -5.99
C ASP A 51 3.03 9.26 -4.94
N VAL A 52 2.59 9.73 -3.77
CA VAL A 52 2.10 8.88 -2.68
C VAL A 52 0.87 9.51 -2.07
N VAL A 53 -0.15 8.70 -1.81
CA VAL A 53 -1.27 9.06 -0.94
C VAL A 53 -1.44 8.01 0.14
N ARG A 54 -1.68 8.45 1.37
CA ARG A 54 -2.07 7.59 2.50
C ARG A 54 -3.27 8.22 3.18
N ARG A 55 -4.28 7.40 3.47
CA ARG A 55 -5.50 7.82 4.13
C ARG A 55 -5.87 6.83 5.21
N GLY A 56 -6.48 7.30 6.29
CA GLY A 56 -7.07 6.41 7.26
C GLY A 56 -8.06 7.12 8.15
N ASN A 57 -8.94 6.32 8.74
CA ASN A 57 -9.88 6.76 9.74
C ASN A 57 -10.02 5.69 10.82
N ALA A 58 -10.33 6.12 12.03
CA ALA A 58 -10.67 5.25 13.14
C ALA A 58 -11.88 5.85 13.85
N VAL A 59 -12.79 4.99 14.30
CA VAL A 59 -13.94 5.34 15.11
C VAL A 59 -14.05 4.38 16.28
N SER A 60 -14.49 4.87 17.43
CA SER A 60 -14.96 4.07 18.56
C SER A 60 -16.18 4.73 19.16
N ASP A 61 -17.08 3.93 19.71
CA ASP A 61 -18.33 4.43 20.31
C ASP A 61 -18.18 4.79 21.79
N GLY A 62 -17.14 4.30 22.47
CA GLY A 62 -16.97 4.46 23.92
C GLY A 62 -17.59 3.32 24.73
N GLN A 63 -18.33 2.40 24.10
CA GLN A 63 -18.94 1.21 24.71
C GLN A 63 -18.16 -0.07 24.42
N GLY A 64 -17.07 0.01 23.63
CA GLY A 64 -16.20 -1.14 23.36
C GLY A 64 -16.10 -1.46 21.87
N ASN A 65 -16.97 -0.93 21.02
CA ASN A 65 -16.85 -1.08 19.58
C ASN A 65 -15.78 -0.12 19.03
N ALA A 66 -15.00 -0.61 18.07
CA ALA A 66 -14.07 0.22 17.32
C ALA A 66 -13.94 -0.28 15.88
N ALA A 67 -13.73 0.64 14.95
CA ALA A 67 -13.41 0.30 13.58
C ALA A 67 -12.32 1.23 13.06
N ALA A 68 -11.41 0.70 12.25
CA ALA A 68 -10.41 1.49 11.56
C ALA A 68 -10.26 1.03 10.12
N ARG A 69 -10.03 1.99 9.22
CA ARG A 69 -9.64 1.73 7.85
C ARG A 69 -8.38 2.52 7.54
N ARG A 70 -7.46 1.93 6.79
CA ARG A 70 -6.26 2.61 6.32
C ARG A 70 -5.88 2.11 4.94
N GLY A 71 -5.69 3.04 4.03
CA GLY A 71 -5.21 2.77 2.69
C GLY A 71 -4.03 3.64 2.31
N GLY A 72 -3.38 3.27 1.22
CA GLY A 72 -2.46 4.14 0.54
C GLY A 72 -2.10 3.59 -0.82
N ALA A 73 -1.68 4.47 -1.70
CA ALA A 73 -1.21 4.13 -3.02
C ALA A 73 0.02 4.97 -3.35
N PHE A 74 0.80 4.49 -4.31
CA PHE A 74 1.91 5.23 -4.89
C PHE A 74 2.01 4.96 -6.39
N THR A 75 2.65 5.89 -7.09
CA THR A 75 3.07 5.76 -8.49
C THR A 75 4.47 6.33 -8.62
N THR A 76 5.38 5.67 -9.33
CA THR A 76 6.73 6.17 -9.62
C THR A 76 6.80 6.80 -11.00
N ALA A 77 7.88 7.55 -11.29
CA ALA A 77 8.13 8.09 -12.63
C ALA A 77 8.15 7.01 -13.73
N ASP A 78 8.71 5.83 -13.41
CA ASP A 78 8.74 4.68 -14.32
C ASP A 78 7.37 3.96 -14.46
N GLY A 79 6.27 4.56 -13.98
CA GLY A 79 4.92 3.99 -14.09
C GLY A 79 4.62 2.83 -13.13
N THR A 80 5.56 2.43 -12.28
CA THR A 80 5.29 1.41 -11.25
C THR A 80 4.29 1.97 -10.24
N GLN A 81 3.22 1.23 -10.00
CA GLN A 81 2.14 1.62 -9.11
C GLN A 81 1.86 0.54 -8.09
N GLY A 82 1.45 0.94 -6.90
CA GLY A 82 1.03 -0.01 -5.87
C GLY A 82 0.04 0.59 -4.91
N GLN A 83 -0.77 -0.26 -4.30
CA GLN A 83 -1.78 0.13 -3.34
C GLN A 83 -1.90 -0.88 -2.21
N ARG A 84 -2.41 -0.41 -1.08
CA ARG A 84 -2.80 -1.24 0.05
C ARG A 84 -4.07 -0.69 0.67
N SER A 85 -4.90 -1.58 1.17
CA SER A 85 -6.06 -1.28 2.01
C SER A 85 -6.04 -2.16 3.24
N THR A 86 -6.57 -1.67 4.35
CA THR A 86 -6.64 -2.35 5.63
C THR A 86 -7.94 -1.97 6.28
N GLN A 87 -8.63 -2.96 6.82
CA GLN A 87 -9.82 -2.79 7.64
C GLN A 87 -9.59 -3.52 8.96
N TYR A 88 -10.11 -2.96 10.03
CA TYR A 88 -10.06 -3.49 11.38
C TYR A 88 -11.39 -3.18 12.05
N ARG A 89 -11.95 -4.15 12.77
CA ARG A 89 -13.11 -4.00 13.62
C ARG A 89 -12.85 -4.73 14.93
N ARG A 90 -13.32 -4.13 16.02
CA ARG A 90 -13.45 -4.76 17.33
C ARG A 90 -14.89 -4.53 17.78
N SER A 91 -15.53 -5.57 18.28
CA SER A 91 -16.86 -5.45 18.87
C SER A 91 -16.76 -5.32 20.40
N ASP A 92 -17.83 -4.92 21.07
CA ASP A 92 -17.87 -4.76 22.52
C ASP A 92 -17.67 -6.09 23.27
N ASP A 93 -18.06 -7.22 22.67
CA ASP A 93 -17.82 -8.58 23.19
C ASP A 93 -16.34 -9.02 23.14
N GLY A 94 -15.44 -8.19 22.60
CA GLY A 94 -14.00 -8.46 22.49
C GLY A 94 -13.57 -9.19 21.21
N SER A 95 -14.52 -9.57 20.35
CA SER A 95 -14.25 -10.11 19.01
C SER A 95 -13.54 -9.09 18.13
N VAL A 96 -12.71 -9.57 17.21
CA VAL A 96 -11.88 -8.75 16.32
C VAL A 96 -11.86 -9.37 14.93
N ASP A 97 -12.05 -8.52 13.92
CA ASP A 97 -11.87 -8.86 12.51
C ASP A 97 -10.90 -7.87 11.88
N ALA A 98 -9.96 -8.37 11.09
CA ALA A 98 -9.03 -7.54 10.34
C ALA A 98 -8.79 -8.13 8.96
N SER A 99 -8.79 -7.27 7.95
CA SER A 99 -8.42 -7.66 6.59
C SER A 99 -7.45 -6.66 5.97
N ARG A 100 -6.59 -7.15 5.09
CA ARG A 100 -5.61 -6.33 4.38
C ARG A 100 -5.42 -6.87 2.98
N ASN A 101 -5.51 -5.99 2.00
CA ASN A 101 -5.21 -6.30 0.61
C ASN A 101 -4.14 -5.33 0.13
N GLY A 102 -3.31 -5.78 -0.80
CA GLY A 102 -2.41 -4.88 -1.50
C GLY A 102 -1.93 -5.48 -2.81
N SER A 103 -1.55 -4.60 -3.71
CA SER A 103 -1.01 -4.96 -5.01
C SER A 103 0.07 -3.98 -5.44
N VAL A 104 0.97 -4.42 -6.30
CA VAL A 104 1.99 -3.63 -6.99
C VAL A 104 2.16 -4.17 -8.40
N SER A 105 2.39 -3.28 -9.36
CA SER A 105 2.62 -3.62 -10.76
C SER A 105 3.58 -2.61 -11.38
N GLY A 106 4.53 -3.09 -12.18
CA GLY A 106 5.44 -2.28 -12.98
C GLY A 106 6.24 -3.15 -13.94
N ASP A 107 7.29 -2.59 -14.53
CA ASP A 107 8.05 -3.25 -15.60
C ASP A 107 8.75 -4.56 -15.17
N LYS A 108 8.98 -4.75 -13.86
CA LYS A 108 9.58 -5.98 -13.32
C LYS A 108 8.55 -7.08 -13.02
N GLY A 109 7.26 -6.77 -13.16
CA GLY A 109 6.16 -7.68 -12.91
C GLY A 109 5.15 -7.14 -11.91
N SER A 110 4.42 -8.04 -11.29
CA SER A 110 3.36 -7.71 -10.34
C SER A 110 3.41 -8.58 -9.10
N ALA A 111 2.86 -8.06 -8.01
CA ALA A 111 2.55 -8.86 -6.84
C ALA A 111 1.27 -8.39 -6.19
N GLU A 112 0.48 -9.32 -5.69
CA GLU A 112 -0.71 -9.06 -4.90
C GLU A 112 -0.73 -9.96 -3.67
N GLY A 113 -1.46 -9.54 -2.65
CA GLY A 113 -1.66 -10.37 -1.47
C GLY A 113 -2.82 -9.89 -0.63
N SER A 114 -3.53 -10.86 -0.07
CA SER A 114 -4.57 -10.64 0.92
C SER A 114 -4.17 -11.25 2.26
N ARG A 115 -4.72 -10.68 3.33
CA ARG A 115 -4.62 -11.22 4.69
C ARG A 115 -5.95 -11.02 5.40
N SER A 116 -6.36 -12.01 6.16
CA SER A 116 -7.49 -11.97 7.09
C SER A 116 -7.01 -12.45 8.46
N PHE A 117 -7.63 -11.90 9.50
CA PHE A 117 -7.47 -12.33 10.88
C PHE A 117 -8.78 -12.13 11.61
N GLU A 118 -9.19 -13.13 12.36
CA GLU A 118 -10.42 -13.16 13.13
C GLU A 118 -10.09 -13.68 14.52
N ARG A 119 -10.71 -13.09 15.53
CA ARG A 119 -10.70 -13.60 16.90
C ARG A 119 -12.10 -13.46 17.48
N SER A 120 -12.67 -14.54 17.96
CA SER A 120 -13.94 -14.54 18.67
C SER A 120 -13.82 -13.98 20.09
N ALA A 121 -14.96 -13.70 20.73
CA ALA A 121 -15.03 -13.29 22.13
C ALA A 121 -14.39 -14.32 23.08
N ASP A 122 -14.57 -15.61 22.79
CA ASP A 122 -14.02 -16.73 23.57
C ASP A 122 -12.51 -16.93 23.33
N GLY A 123 -11.91 -16.12 22.45
CA GLY A 123 -10.48 -16.13 22.18
C GLY A 123 -10.03 -17.17 21.16
N GLU A 124 -10.95 -17.84 20.47
CA GLU A 124 -10.63 -18.62 19.27
C GLU A 124 -10.17 -17.69 18.16
N ALA A 125 -9.04 -17.99 17.53
CA ALA A 125 -8.41 -17.10 16.55
C ALA A 125 -8.03 -17.85 15.28
N SER A 126 -8.27 -17.22 14.14
CA SER A 126 -7.90 -17.71 12.82
C SER A 126 -7.24 -16.60 12.01
N GLY A 127 -6.42 -16.98 11.03
CA GLY A 127 -5.88 -16.02 10.08
C GLY A 127 -5.41 -16.69 8.80
N GLN A 128 -5.49 -15.96 7.71
CA GLN A 128 -5.08 -16.43 6.39
C GLN A 128 -4.27 -15.35 5.69
N ARG A 129 -3.36 -15.78 4.83
CA ARG A 129 -2.60 -14.93 3.92
C ARG A 129 -2.50 -15.63 2.58
N SER A 130 -2.75 -14.91 1.49
CA SER A 130 -2.34 -15.30 0.15
C SER A 130 -1.33 -14.31 -0.42
N THR A 131 -0.50 -14.75 -1.34
CA THR A 131 0.44 -13.90 -2.07
C THR A 131 0.64 -14.51 -3.45
N THR A 132 0.40 -13.70 -4.48
CA THR A 132 0.69 -14.04 -5.88
C THR A 132 1.71 -13.04 -6.40
N ALA A 133 2.75 -13.50 -7.08
CA ALA A 133 3.76 -12.61 -7.64
C ALA A 133 4.26 -13.14 -8.98
N THR A 134 4.14 -12.33 -10.03
CA THR A 134 4.55 -12.68 -11.39
C THR A 134 5.77 -11.88 -11.78
N ARG A 135 6.82 -12.55 -12.25
CA ARG A 135 8.01 -11.89 -12.82
C ARG A 135 7.75 -11.61 -14.30
N ALA A 136 7.86 -10.35 -14.72
CA ALA A 136 7.60 -9.98 -16.11
C ALA A 136 8.55 -10.67 -17.11
N GLU A 137 9.85 -10.72 -16.78
CA GLU A 137 10.89 -11.27 -17.64
C GLU A 137 10.67 -12.74 -18.02
N THR A 138 10.18 -13.55 -17.09
CA THR A 138 10.05 -15.01 -17.28
C THR A 138 8.61 -15.50 -17.35
N GLY A 139 7.63 -14.64 -17.06
CA GLY A 139 6.23 -15.03 -16.92
C GLY A 139 5.91 -15.94 -15.73
N VAL A 140 6.91 -16.42 -15.00
CA VAL A 140 6.74 -17.27 -13.81
C VAL A 140 5.98 -16.54 -12.71
N THR A 141 4.93 -17.20 -12.21
CA THR A 141 4.08 -16.76 -11.10
C THR A 141 4.33 -17.62 -9.88
N TYR A 142 4.72 -17.00 -8.77
CA TYR A 142 4.67 -17.57 -7.43
C TYR A 142 3.27 -17.45 -6.87
N GLU A 143 2.75 -18.52 -6.28
CA GLU A 143 1.54 -18.54 -5.49
C GLU A 143 1.87 -19.09 -4.11
N GLY A 144 1.46 -18.40 -3.05
CA GLY A 144 1.70 -18.88 -1.70
C GLY A 144 0.52 -18.57 -0.79
N SER A 145 0.20 -19.53 0.07
CA SER A 145 -0.82 -19.37 1.10
C SER A 145 -0.27 -19.72 2.47
N THR A 146 -0.80 -19.09 3.50
CA THR A 146 -0.54 -19.45 4.90
C THR A 146 -1.83 -19.32 5.67
N SER A 147 -2.18 -20.34 6.43
CA SER A 147 -3.30 -20.32 7.36
C SER A 147 -2.82 -20.58 8.78
N TYR A 148 -3.56 -20.05 9.74
CA TYR A 148 -3.37 -20.26 11.16
C TYR A 148 -4.72 -20.46 11.81
N THR A 149 -4.79 -21.42 12.73
CA THR A 149 -5.92 -21.59 13.63
C THR A 149 -5.36 -21.91 15.02
N LYS A 150 -5.86 -21.23 16.05
CA LYS A 150 -5.52 -21.53 17.44
C LYS A 150 -5.84 -23.00 17.74
N GLY A 151 -4.96 -23.67 18.47
CA GLY A 151 -5.07 -25.11 18.74
C GLY A 151 -4.58 -26.02 17.60
N SER A 152 -4.79 -25.65 16.34
CA SER A 152 -4.39 -26.47 15.17
C SER A 152 -3.04 -26.09 14.56
N GLY A 153 -2.48 -24.92 14.90
CA GLY A 153 -1.17 -24.47 14.42
C GLY A 153 -1.22 -23.69 13.10
N PHE A 154 -0.14 -23.72 12.33
CA PHE A 154 -0.03 -23.04 11.04
C PHE A 154 0.17 -24.03 9.89
N SER A 155 -0.37 -23.70 8.72
CA SER A 155 -0.14 -24.40 7.46
C SER A 155 0.36 -23.40 6.41
N ARG A 156 1.26 -23.85 5.52
CA ARG A 156 1.82 -23.01 4.45
C ARG A 156 1.97 -23.81 3.17
N SER A 157 1.53 -23.24 2.06
CA SER A 157 1.78 -23.75 0.71
C SER A 157 2.52 -22.71 -0.13
N ALA A 158 3.31 -23.19 -1.09
CA ALA A 158 3.98 -22.37 -2.09
C ALA A 158 4.19 -23.19 -3.37
N SER A 159 3.85 -22.61 -4.52
CA SER A 159 4.06 -23.16 -5.86
C SER A 159 4.54 -22.07 -6.80
N CYS A 160 5.26 -22.46 -7.85
CA CYS A 160 5.56 -21.57 -8.96
C CYS A 160 5.09 -22.21 -10.25
N VAL A 161 4.43 -21.44 -11.10
CA VAL A 161 3.95 -21.87 -12.41
C VAL A 161 4.54 -20.97 -13.48
N ASP A 162 4.88 -21.53 -14.63
CA ASP A 162 5.27 -20.74 -15.80
C ASP A 162 4.05 -20.21 -16.57
N ALA A 163 4.30 -19.49 -17.66
CA ALA A 163 3.24 -18.94 -18.51
C ALA A 163 2.35 -20.00 -19.19
N SER A 164 2.79 -21.26 -19.25
CA SER A 164 2.01 -22.39 -19.77
C SER A 164 1.17 -23.09 -18.69
N GLY A 165 1.33 -22.70 -17.43
CA GLY A 165 0.68 -23.33 -16.28
C GLY A 165 1.43 -24.56 -15.73
N ALA A 166 2.62 -24.87 -16.24
CA ALA A 166 3.43 -25.97 -15.73
C ALA A 166 4.09 -25.57 -14.40
N THR A 167 4.11 -26.49 -13.44
CA THR A 167 4.81 -26.27 -12.17
C THR A 167 6.31 -26.24 -12.41
N VAL A 168 6.97 -25.19 -11.91
CA VAL A 168 8.41 -24.97 -12.01
C VAL A 168 9.02 -24.73 -10.62
N THR A 169 10.33 -24.90 -10.51
CA THR A 169 11.04 -24.58 -9.26
C THR A 169 11.03 -23.07 -9.03
N CYS A 170 10.57 -22.67 -7.84
CA CYS A 170 10.58 -21.28 -7.43
C CYS A 170 12.02 -20.73 -7.38
N GLY A 171 12.31 -19.75 -8.24
CA GLY A 171 13.64 -19.14 -8.35
C GLY A 171 14.51 -19.66 -9.50
N SER A 172 14.03 -20.60 -10.31
CA SER A 172 14.78 -21.16 -11.47
C SER A 172 14.72 -20.33 -12.76
N ALA A 173 14.13 -19.14 -12.70
CA ALA A 173 14.27 -18.14 -13.75
C ALA A 173 15.67 -17.50 -13.68
N ARG A 174 16.67 -18.20 -14.24
CA ARG A 174 17.95 -17.64 -14.68
C ARG A 174 18.07 -17.82 -16.18
#